data_AF-A0A090TEA7-F1
#
_entry.id   AF-A0A090TEA7-F1
#
_cell.length_a   1.000
_cell.length_b   1.000
_cell.length_c   1.000
_cell.angle_alpha   90.00
_cell.angle_beta   90.00
_cell.angle_gamma   90.00
#
_symmetry.space_group_name_H-M   'P 1'
#
loop_
_entity.id
_entity.type
_entity.pdbx_description
1 polymer ?
#
loop_
_entity_poly.entity_id
_entity_poly.type
_entity_poly.pdbx_seq_one_letter_code
_entity_poly.pdbx_strand_id
1 'polypeptide(L)'
;MSEMIDWSKSGLVECNNQGVSELTTWFSELKQAYQQETNPSLAIRKQRLQALKTQLTRYQDVLAAAMSDDFGSRSHTESIMADVMAPVLDIKHVLSHLKAG
;
A
#
# COMPACT_ATOMS: atom_id res chain seq x y z
N MET A 1 -30.12 29.05 -20.08
CA MET A 1 -30.50 27.62 -20.14
C MET A 1 -29.23 26.86 -20.48
N SER A 2 -28.57 26.32 -19.47
CA SER A 2 -27.35 25.51 -19.63
C SER A 2 -27.79 24.06 -19.51
N GLU A 3 -27.75 23.31 -20.61
CA GLU A 3 -28.05 21.87 -20.56
C GLU A 3 -26.93 21.17 -19.79
N MET A 4 -27.34 20.54 -18.69
CA MET A 4 -26.52 19.70 -17.84
C MET A 4 -26.24 18.42 -18.64
N ILE A 5 -24.98 18.21 -19.03
CA ILE A 5 -24.57 17.00 -19.76
C ILE A 5 -24.89 15.78 -18.87
N ASP A 6 -25.83 14.96 -19.35
CA ASP A 6 -26.22 13.69 -18.74
C ASP A 6 -25.21 12.61 -19.16
N TRP A 7 -24.18 12.44 -18.33
CA TRP A 7 -23.12 11.45 -18.51
C TRP A 7 -23.63 10.00 -18.42
N SER A 8 -24.89 9.75 -18.05
CA SER A 8 -25.46 8.40 -18.03
C SER A 8 -25.71 7.81 -19.43
N LYS A 9 -25.70 8.64 -20.49
CA LYS A 9 -25.94 8.21 -21.88
C LYS A 9 -24.68 7.93 -22.69
N SER A 10 -23.50 8.26 -22.17
CA SER A 10 -22.25 7.83 -22.76
C SER A 10 -22.08 6.35 -22.43
N GLY A 11 -22.37 5.46 -23.38
CA GLY A 11 -22.22 4.00 -23.27
C GLY A 11 -20.76 3.52 -23.12
N LEU A 12 -20.00 4.19 -22.26
CA LEU A 12 -18.67 3.81 -21.83
C LEU A 12 -18.72 3.65 -20.32
N VAL A 13 -18.35 2.44 -19.89
CA VAL A 13 -18.26 1.94 -18.51
C VAL A 13 -19.55 1.32 -17.96
N GLU A 14 -19.81 0.08 -18.40
CA GLU A 14 -20.40 -0.92 -17.50
C GLU A 14 -19.39 -1.12 -16.34
N CYS A 15 -19.58 -0.40 -15.23
CA CYS A 15 -18.87 -0.72 -13.99
C CYS A 15 -19.31 -2.13 -13.57
N ASN A 16 -18.40 -3.10 -13.68
CA ASN A 16 -18.64 -4.45 -13.21
C ASN A 16 -19.12 -4.39 -11.74
N ASN A 17 -20.38 -4.76 -11.50
CA ASN A 17 -21.03 -4.68 -10.18
C ASN A 17 -20.33 -5.55 -9.11
N GLN A 18 -19.35 -6.37 -9.51
CA GLN A 18 -18.49 -7.18 -8.65
C GLN A 18 -17.44 -6.35 -7.88
N GLY A 19 -16.89 -5.29 -8.48
CA GLY A 19 -15.83 -4.48 -7.85
C GLY A 19 -16.32 -3.73 -6.60
N VAL A 20 -17.60 -3.37 -6.56
CA VAL A 20 -18.23 -2.74 -5.38
C VAL A 20 -18.38 -3.75 -4.22
N SER A 21 -18.61 -5.03 -4.53
CA SER A 21 -18.74 -6.08 -3.51
C SER A 21 -17.39 -6.45 -2.87
N GLU A 22 -16.32 -6.58 -3.66
CA GLU A 22 -14.99 -6.95 -3.15
C GLU A 22 -14.38 -5.85 -2.26
N LEU A 23 -14.45 -4.58 -2.70
CA LEU A 23 -13.98 -3.45 -1.92
C LEU A 23 -14.72 -3.34 -0.57
N THR A 24 -16.03 -3.61 -0.57
CA THR A 24 -16.84 -3.62 0.67
C THR A 24 -16.38 -4.73 1.61
N THR A 25 -16.07 -5.91 1.08
CA THR A 25 -15.54 -7.04 1.86
C THR A 25 -14.19 -6.69 2.49
N TRP A 26 -13.20 -6.25 1.70
CA TRP A 26 -11.88 -5.88 2.24
C TRP A 26 -11.96 -4.76 3.26
N PHE A 27 -12.80 -3.76 3.01
CA PHE A 27 -13.02 -2.69 3.99
C PHE A 27 -13.57 -3.24 5.31
N SER A 28 -14.56 -4.13 5.25
CA SER A 28 -15.13 -4.76 6.44
C SER A 28 -14.07 -5.57 7.22
N GLU A 29 -13.23 -6.34 6.52
CA GLU A 29 -12.14 -7.12 7.12
C GLU A 29 -11.09 -6.23 7.79
N LEU A 30 -10.62 -5.18 7.11
CA LEU A 30 -9.66 -4.23 7.67
C LEU A 30 -10.23 -3.49 8.88
N LYS A 31 -11.51 -3.10 8.83
CA LYS A 31 -12.21 -2.45 9.93
C LYS A 31 -12.31 -3.37 11.14
N GLN A 32 -12.66 -4.64 10.93
CA GLN A 32 -12.76 -5.62 12.00
C GLN A 32 -11.39 -5.90 12.63
N ALA A 33 -10.34 -6.07 11.82
CA ALA A 33 -8.98 -6.28 12.31
C ALA A 33 -8.49 -5.10 13.16
N TYR A 34 -8.77 -3.86 12.75
CA TYR A 34 -8.47 -2.68 13.55
C TYR A 34 -9.23 -2.67 14.89
N GLN A 35 -10.53 -2.98 14.88
CA GLN A 35 -11.34 -2.99 16.11
C GLN A 35 -10.88 -4.06 17.12
N GLN A 36 -10.30 -5.16 16.65
CA GLN A 36 -9.74 -6.20 17.52
C GLN A 36 -8.41 -5.78 18.18
N GLU A 37 -7.66 -4.86 17.58
CA GLU A 37 -6.36 -4.42 18.08
C GLU A 37 -6.10 -2.93 17.82
N THR A 38 -6.98 -2.07 18.34
CA THR A 38 -6.95 -0.61 18.10
C THR A 38 -5.63 0.04 18.47
N ASN A 39 -4.99 -0.41 19.55
CA ASN A 39 -3.69 0.08 20.01
C ASN A 39 -2.73 -1.09 20.29
N PRO A 40 -2.08 -1.65 19.26
CA PRO A 40 -1.16 -2.76 19.42
C PRO A 40 -0.02 -2.39 20.37
N SER A 41 0.42 -3.35 21.17
CA SER A 41 1.52 -3.14 22.11
C SER A 41 2.79 -2.67 21.38
N LEU A 42 3.68 -1.98 22.09
CA LEU A 42 4.97 -1.55 21.53
C LEU A 42 5.73 -2.72 20.88
N ALA A 43 5.70 -3.90 21.51
CA ALA A 43 6.34 -5.10 21.00
C ALA A 43 5.77 -5.52 19.64
N ILE A 44 4.43 -5.56 19.51
CA ILE A 44 3.76 -5.90 18.25
C ILE A 44 4.05 -4.87 17.17
N ARG A 45 4.01 -3.57 17.49
CA ARG A 45 4.35 -2.50 16.53
C ARG A 45 5.79 -2.65 16.02
N LYS A 46 6.75 -2.89 16.91
CA LYS A 46 8.16 -3.15 16.53
C LYS A 46 8.31 -4.41 15.68
N GLN A 47 7.63 -5.50 16.05
CA GLN A 47 7.64 -6.75 15.29
C GLN A 47 7.14 -6.53 13.86
N ARG A 48 5.99 -5.85 13.68
CA ARG A 48 5.41 -5.55 12.37
C ARG A 48 6.36 -4.71 11.50
N LEU A 49 6.96 -3.66 12.06
CA LEU A 49 7.95 -2.84 11.36
C LEU A 49 9.19 -3.65 10.95
N GLN A 50 9.70 -4.52 11.83
CA GLN A 50 10.84 -5.38 11.53
C GLN A 50 10.50 -6.41 10.44
N ALA A 51 9.29 -6.98 10.45
CA ALA A 51 8.81 -7.87 9.41
C ALA A 51 8.72 -7.14 8.06
N LEU A 52 8.14 -5.93 8.02
CA LEU A 52 8.03 -5.12 6.82
C LEU A 52 9.42 -4.81 6.22
N LYS A 53 10.35 -4.32 7.05
CA LYS A 53 11.75 -4.07 6.65
C LYS A 53 12.39 -5.31 6.02
N THR A 54 12.15 -6.48 6.63
CA THR A 54 12.70 -7.75 6.17
C THR A 54 12.15 -8.12 4.80
N GLN A 55 10.85 -7.99 4.56
CA GLN A 55 10.25 -8.30 3.26
C GLN A 55 10.69 -7.32 2.17
N LEU A 56 10.73 -6.01 2.47
CA LEU A 56 11.20 -5.00 1.50
C LEU A 56 12.63 -5.30 1.03
N THR A 57 13.53 -5.60 1.98
CA THR A 57 14.93 -5.94 1.65
C THR A 57 15.01 -7.27 0.89
N ARG A 58 14.25 -8.29 1.30
CA ARG A 58 14.25 -9.61 0.66
C ARG A 58 13.76 -9.57 -0.79
N TYR A 59 12.77 -8.74 -1.08
CA TYR A 59 12.12 -8.68 -2.40
C TYR A 59 12.58 -7.50 -3.25
N GLN A 60 13.66 -6.80 -2.87
CA GLN A 60 14.12 -5.58 -3.54
C GLN A 60 14.30 -5.75 -5.06
N ASP A 61 14.83 -6.88 -5.51
CA ASP A 61 15.13 -7.10 -6.92
C ASP A 61 13.87 -7.39 -7.74
N VAL A 62 12.93 -8.18 -7.18
CA VAL A 62 11.66 -8.46 -7.87
C VAL A 62 10.75 -7.23 -7.90
N LEU A 63 10.82 -6.38 -6.87
CA LEU A 63 10.12 -5.10 -6.84
C LEU A 63 10.70 -4.13 -7.88
N ALA A 64 12.01 -4.03 -7.99
CA ALA A 64 12.66 -3.18 -8.99
C ALA A 64 12.39 -3.65 -10.43
N ALA A 65 12.39 -4.96 -10.68
CA ALA A 65 12.00 -5.53 -11.96
C ALA A 65 10.55 -5.20 -12.33
N ALA A 66 9.61 -5.39 -11.40
CA ALA A 66 8.20 -5.04 -11.61
C ALA A 66 8.02 -3.53 -11.89
N MET A 67 8.73 -2.66 -11.17
CA MET A 67 8.70 -1.22 -11.44
C MET A 67 9.25 -0.86 -12.82
N SER A 68 10.29 -1.54 -13.29
CA SER A 68 10.79 -1.36 -14.65
C SER A 68 9.72 -1.73 -15.68
N ASP A 69 9.03 -2.86 -15.48
CA ASP A 69 7.99 -3.34 -16.38
C ASP A 69 6.75 -2.42 -16.39
N ASP A 70 6.32 -1.94 -15.21
CA ASP A 70 5.14 -1.10 -15.05
C ASP A 70 5.37 0.36 -15.50
N PHE A 71 6.58 0.89 -15.34
CA PHE A 71 6.89 2.32 -15.49
C PHE A 71 7.89 2.64 -16.60
N GLY A 72 8.02 1.78 -17.63
CA GLY A 72 8.73 2.11 -18.85
C GLY A 72 10.25 2.09 -18.72
N SER A 73 10.80 0.99 -18.20
CA SER A 73 12.25 0.74 -18.06
C SER A 73 12.95 1.67 -17.06
N ARG A 74 12.31 1.93 -15.92
CA ARG A 74 12.96 2.63 -14.80
C ARG A 74 14.25 1.91 -14.39
N SER A 75 15.27 2.68 -14.03
CA SER A 75 16.56 2.13 -13.60
C SER A 75 16.40 1.26 -12.35
N HIS A 76 16.92 0.03 -12.40
CA HIS A 76 16.91 -0.91 -11.27
C HIS A 76 17.47 -0.30 -9.98
N THR A 77 18.60 0.41 -10.11
CA THR A 77 19.24 1.09 -8.97
C THR A 77 18.37 2.20 -8.41
N GLU A 78 17.70 2.97 -9.29
CA GLU A 78 16.82 4.03 -8.87
C GLU A 78 15.61 3.47 -8.12
N SER A 79 14.98 2.41 -8.63
CA SER A 79 13.89 1.70 -7.97
C SER A 79 14.29 1.17 -6.60
N ILE A 80 15.46 0.54 -6.47
CA ILE A 80 15.95 0.09 -5.16
C ILE A 80 16.15 1.28 -4.22
N MET A 81 16.81 2.35 -4.68
CA MET A 81 17.13 3.48 -3.82
C MET A 81 15.88 4.23 -3.34
N ALA A 82 14.96 4.54 -4.26
CA ALA A 82 13.79 5.35 -3.99
C ALA A 82 12.67 4.56 -3.32
N ASP A 83 12.38 3.35 -3.79
CA ASP A 83 11.14 2.65 -3.44
C ASP A 83 11.36 1.51 -2.44
N VAL A 84 12.61 1.06 -2.24
CA VAL A 84 12.96 0.04 -1.25
C VAL A 84 13.80 0.60 -0.11
N MET A 85 14.90 1.27 -0.41
CA MET A 85 15.84 1.74 0.61
C MET A 85 15.29 2.92 1.40
N ALA A 86 14.62 3.88 0.76
CA ALA A 86 14.00 5.00 1.48
C ALA A 86 13.02 4.53 2.58
N PRO A 87 12.00 3.70 2.31
CA PRO A 87 11.13 3.20 3.37
C PRO A 87 11.85 2.30 4.39
N VAL A 88 12.89 1.55 3.99
CA VAL A 88 13.73 0.79 4.94
C VAL A 88 14.45 1.72 5.93
N LEU A 89 14.94 2.87 5.47
CA LEU A 89 15.57 3.87 6.33
C LEU A 89 14.54 4.54 7.25
N ASP A 90 13.36 4.87 6.74
CA ASP A 90 12.27 5.41 7.55
C ASP A 90 11.85 4.42 8.66
N ILE A 91 11.71 3.13 8.33
CA ILE A 91 11.41 2.10 9.31
C ILE A 91 12.51 2.00 10.38
N LYS A 92 13.79 2.07 10.00
CA LYS A 92 14.90 2.09 10.98
C LYS A 92 14.82 3.31 11.90
N HIS A 93 14.50 4.48 11.35
CA HIS A 93 14.32 5.70 12.12
C HIS A 93 13.16 5.55 13.13
N VAL A 94 11.99 5.10 12.67
CA VAL A 94 10.81 4.85 13.52
C VAL A 94 11.15 3.84 14.62
N LEU A 95 11.76 2.70 14.30
CA LEU A 95 12.12 1.67 15.28
C LEU A 95 13.02 2.21 16.41
N SER A 96 13.90 3.16 16.11
CA SER A 96 14.82 3.77 17.06
C SER A 96 14.13 4.77 18.01
N HIS A 97 13.03 5.38 17.57
CA HIS A 97 12.33 6.43 18.32
C HIS A 97 10.94 6.00 18.82
N LEU A 98 10.46 4.81 18.45
CA LEU A 98 9.15 4.31 18.83
C LEU A 98 9.10 4.00 20.33
N LYS A 99 8.20 4.69 21.03
CA LYS A 99 7.94 4.52 22.46
C LYS A 99 6.59 3.85 22.70
N ALA A 100 6.42 3.31 23.91
CA ALA A 100 5.09 2.96 24.39
C ALA A 100 4.25 4.25 24.38
N GLY A 101 3.06 4.16 23.78
CA GLY A 101 2.07 5.23 23.80
C GLY A 101 1.16 5.08 25.00
#